data_AF-T0MGE9-F1
#
_entry.id   AF-T0MGE9-F1
#
_cell.length_a   1.000
_cell.length_b   1.000
_cell.length_c   1.000
_cell.angle_alpha   90.00
_cell.angle_beta   90.00
_cell.angle_gamma   90.00
#
_symmetry.space_group_name_H-M   'P 1'
#
loop_
_entity.id
_entity.type
_entity.pdbx_description
1 polymer ?
#
loop_
_entity_poly.entity_id
_entity_poly.type
_entity_poly.pdbx_seq_one_letter_code
_entity_poly.pdbx_strand_id
1 'polypeptide(L)'
;MVVTSDLSFVENDAVILEGHQGYKYLGITEYASSIIKRETFDIVRDEILARVEKLCKTKLNGKNILRAINEHAVLVINYHIELVKLEPEDFRSLDHDIRQVLTNYQVHLQPACKERLYLPRAEMGRGLVNIEHYS
;
A
#
# COMPACT_ATOMS: atom_id res chain seq x y z
N MET A 1 3.71 -24.75 -47.71
CA MET A 1 2.68 -24.96 -46.67
C MET A 1 3.39 -25.02 -45.33
N VAL A 2 3.46 -23.91 -44.61
CA VAL A 2 3.91 -23.89 -43.21
C VAL A 2 2.81 -23.20 -42.43
N VAL A 3 2.02 -24.05 -41.78
CA VAL A 3 1.16 -23.85 -40.61
C VAL A 3 0.97 -22.38 -40.17
N THR A 4 -0.02 -21.72 -40.75
CA THR A 4 -0.67 -20.52 -40.21
C THR A 4 -1.96 -20.97 -39.53
N SER A 5 -1.88 -21.50 -38.31
CA SER A 5 -3.10 -21.96 -37.60
C SER A 5 -3.15 -21.58 -36.11
N ASP A 6 -2.18 -20.81 -35.61
CA ASP A 6 -2.09 -20.56 -34.16
C ASP A 6 -2.54 -19.14 -33.76
N LEU A 7 -2.92 -18.28 -34.72
CA LEU A 7 -3.39 -16.91 -34.41
C LEU A 7 -4.88 -16.81 -34.08
N SER A 8 -5.70 -17.82 -34.41
CA SER A 8 -7.17 -17.73 -34.29
C SER A 8 -7.71 -17.92 -32.87
N PHE A 9 -6.86 -18.24 -31.90
CA PHE A 9 -7.30 -18.44 -30.51
C PHE A 9 -7.26 -17.14 -29.69
N VAL A 10 -6.46 -16.15 -30.09
CA VAL A 10 -6.18 -14.94 -29.29
C VAL A 10 -7.14 -13.78 -29.64
N GLU A 11 -7.83 -13.84 -30.79
CA GLU A 11 -8.66 -12.73 -31.29
C GLU A 11 -9.91 -12.42 -30.44
N ASN A 12 -10.42 -13.37 -29.65
CA ASN A 12 -11.64 -13.16 -28.86
C ASN A 12 -11.41 -12.65 -27.43
N ASP A 13 -10.20 -12.81 -26.88
CA ASP A 13 -9.87 -12.40 -25.50
C ASP A 13 -8.97 -11.15 -25.43
N ALA A 14 -8.33 -10.76 -26.54
CA ALA A 14 -7.44 -9.61 -26.59
C ALA A 14 -8.23 -8.30 -26.78
N VAL A 15 -8.13 -7.40 -25.80
CA VAL A 15 -8.66 -6.03 -25.91
C VAL A 15 -7.60 -5.13 -26.52
N ILE A 16 -7.91 -4.52 -27.69
CA ILE A 16 -7.06 -3.49 -28.29
C ILE A 16 -7.23 -2.20 -27.51
N LEU A 17 -6.13 -1.69 -26.93
CA LEU A 17 -6.12 -0.44 -26.20
C LEU A 17 -5.97 0.73 -27.16
N GLU A 18 -6.82 1.74 -27.02
CA GLU A 18 -6.64 3.01 -27.73
C GLU A 18 -5.46 3.78 -27.14
N GLY A 19 -4.75 4.59 -27.95
CA GLY A 19 -3.46 5.18 -27.56
C GLY A 19 -3.47 6.11 -26.34
N HIS A 20 -4.65 6.52 -25.88
CA HIS A 20 -4.86 7.31 -24.65
C HIS A 20 -5.26 6.47 -23.43
N GLN A 21 -5.59 5.19 -23.61
CA GLN A 21 -5.92 4.27 -22.53
C GLN A 21 -4.64 3.60 -22.02
N GLY A 22 -4.44 3.65 -20.70
CA GLY A 22 -3.38 2.90 -20.04
C GLY A 22 -3.83 1.46 -19.73
N TYR A 23 -2.87 0.54 -19.64
CA TYR A 23 -3.14 -0.84 -19.20
C TYR A 23 -2.69 -1.03 -17.76
N LYS A 24 -3.26 -2.02 -17.08
CA LYS A 24 -2.85 -2.37 -15.71
C LYS A 24 -1.76 -3.44 -15.74
N TYR A 25 -0.58 -3.09 -15.24
CA TYR A 25 0.55 -3.99 -15.08
C TYR A 25 1.01 -4.03 -13.63
N LEU A 26 1.11 -5.24 -13.06
CA LEU A 26 1.54 -5.46 -11.67
C LEU A 26 0.85 -4.53 -10.65
N GLY A 27 -0.44 -4.25 -10.86
CA GLY A 27 -1.23 -3.39 -9.97
C GLY A 27 -1.23 -1.90 -10.32
N ILE A 28 -0.41 -1.44 -11.27
CA ILE A 28 -0.23 -0.03 -11.65
C ILE A 28 -0.78 0.22 -13.04
N THR A 29 -1.38 1.39 -13.27
CA THR A 29 -1.81 1.81 -14.60
C THR A 29 -0.65 2.46 -15.34
N GLU A 30 -0.16 1.78 -16.37
CA GLU A 30 0.90 2.29 -17.25
C GLU A 30 0.27 2.95 -18.48
N TYR A 31 0.61 4.22 -18.68
CA TYR A 31 0.23 4.98 -19.88
C TYR A 31 1.36 4.93 -20.91
N ALA A 32 1.04 5.19 -22.18
CA ALA A 32 2.01 5.26 -23.27
C ALA A 32 3.14 6.28 -23.04
N SER A 33 2.96 7.25 -22.13
CA SER A 33 3.98 8.22 -21.73
C SER A 33 5.02 7.67 -20.74
N SER A 34 4.83 6.46 -20.22
CA SER A 34 5.69 5.82 -19.19
C SER A 34 5.90 6.64 -17.90
N ILE A 35 5.10 7.70 -17.69
CA ILE A 35 5.15 8.52 -16.49
C ILE A 35 4.09 8.02 -15.51
N ILE A 36 4.53 7.53 -14.36
CA ILE A 36 3.63 7.17 -13.26
C ILE A 36 3.12 8.47 -12.61
N LYS A 37 1.80 8.63 -12.58
CA LYS A 37 1.15 9.82 -12.03
C LYS A 37 1.13 9.76 -10.50
N ARG A 38 1.12 10.95 -9.86
CA ARG A 38 0.89 11.06 -8.40
C ARG A 38 -0.45 10.43 -7.97
N GLU A 39 -1.45 10.43 -8.84
CA GLU A 39 -2.75 9.75 -8.62
C GLU A 39 -2.60 8.27 -8.25
N THR A 40 -1.54 7.60 -8.73
CA THR A 40 -1.25 6.20 -8.35
C THR A 40 -0.92 6.07 -6.87
N PHE A 41 -0.24 7.05 -6.27
CA PHE A 41 0.06 7.03 -4.84
C PHE A 41 -1.20 7.20 -4.00
N ASP A 42 -2.14 8.05 -4.39
CA ASP A 42 -3.41 8.21 -3.68
C ASP A 42 -4.19 6.90 -3.61
N ILE A 43 -4.25 6.14 -4.72
CA ILE A 43 -4.90 4.83 -4.78
C ILE A 43 -4.22 3.84 -3.81
N VAL A 44 -2.89 3.84 -3.78
CA VAL A 44 -2.09 2.98 -2.90
C VAL A 44 -2.28 3.37 -1.42
N ARG A 45 -2.28 4.66 -1.11
CA ARG A 45 -2.57 5.17 0.24
C ARG A 45 -3.94 4.66 0.70
N ASP A 46 -4.97 4.83 -0.11
CA ASP A 46 -6.33 4.40 0.22
C ASP A 46 -6.40 2.88 0.41
N GLU A 47 -5.68 2.11 -0.41
CA GLU A 47 -5.58 0.66 -0.24
C GLU A 47 -4.91 0.27 1.09
N ILE A 48 -3.80 0.92 1.45
CA ILE A 48 -3.10 0.70 2.72
C ILE A 48 -4.04 0.99 3.89
N LEU A 49 -4.71 2.14 3.87
CA LEU A 49 -5.66 2.53 4.93
C LEU A 49 -6.83 1.55 5.04
N ALA A 50 -7.39 1.12 3.91
CA ALA A 50 -8.45 0.12 3.89
C ALA A 50 -8.00 -1.23 4.46
N ARG A 51 -6.75 -1.65 4.21
CA ARG A 51 -6.16 -2.86 4.81
C ARG A 51 -5.99 -2.72 6.32
N VAL A 52 -5.44 -1.60 6.78
CA VAL A 52 -5.30 -1.31 8.23
C VAL A 52 -6.66 -1.32 8.91
N GLU A 53 -7.66 -0.66 8.32
CA GLU A 53 -9.02 -0.61 8.85
C GLU A 53 -9.64 -2.01 8.99
N LYS A 54 -9.50 -2.86 7.96
CA LYS A 54 -9.96 -4.26 8.00
C LYS A 54 -9.27 -5.05 9.11
N LEU A 55 -7.95 -4.87 9.29
CA LEU A 55 -7.19 -5.53 10.35
C LEU A 55 -7.64 -5.06 11.74
N CYS A 56 -7.93 -3.77 11.92
CA CYS A 56 -8.44 -3.22 13.17
C CYS A 56 -9.83 -3.77 13.56
N LYS A 57 -10.66 -4.17 12.57
CA LYS A 57 -11.97 -4.81 12.81
C LYS A 57 -11.87 -6.28 13.24
N THR A 58 -10.69 -6.90 13.12
CA THR A 58 -10.51 -8.31 13.50
C THR A 58 -10.42 -8.48 15.03
N LYS A 59 -10.69 -9.69 15.53
CA LYS A 59 -10.56 -10.03 16.96
C LYS A 59 -9.12 -10.46 17.35
N LEU A 60 -8.11 -9.86 16.73
CA LEU A 60 -6.71 -10.17 17.03
C LEU A 60 -6.25 -9.47 18.33
N ASN A 61 -5.32 -10.09 19.04
CA ASN A 61 -4.64 -9.43 20.17
C ASN A 61 -3.79 -8.26 19.64
N GLY A 62 -3.59 -7.19 20.41
CA GLY A 62 -2.80 -6.02 20.03
C GLY A 62 -1.36 -6.33 19.59
N LYS A 63 -0.74 -7.43 20.04
CA LYS A 63 0.54 -7.90 19.49
C LYS A 63 0.39 -8.37 18.03
N ASN A 64 -0.66 -9.14 17.76
CA ASN A 64 -0.92 -9.73 16.45
C ASN A 64 -1.48 -8.70 15.46
N ILE A 65 -2.28 -7.73 15.92
CA ILE A 65 -2.74 -6.60 15.08
C ILE A 65 -1.54 -5.84 14.54
N LEU A 66 -0.63 -5.40 15.41
CA LEU A 66 0.55 -4.61 15.01
C LEU A 66 1.45 -5.40 14.06
N ARG A 67 1.66 -6.69 14.33
CA ARG A 67 2.39 -7.57 13.41
C ARG A 67 1.70 -7.68 12.04
N ALA A 68 0.39 -7.91 12.02
CA ALA A 68 -0.37 -8.01 10.78
C ALA A 68 -0.36 -6.71 9.99
N ILE A 69 -0.37 -5.54 10.65
CA ILE A 69 -0.28 -4.24 9.97
C ILE A 69 1.09 -4.10 9.29
N ASN A 70 2.17 -4.40 10.00
CA ASN A 70 3.52 -4.36 9.43
C ASN A 70 3.63 -5.28 8.20
N GLU A 71 3.13 -6.50 8.30
CA GLU A 71 3.24 -7.51 7.25
C GLU A 71 2.28 -7.27 6.06
N HIS A 72 1.03 -6.86 6.30
CA HIS A 72 0.02 -6.83 5.24
C HIS A 72 -0.29 -5.43 4.69
N ALA A 73 -0.06 -4.38 5.47
CA ALA A 73 -0.31 -3.00 5.06
C ALA A 73 0.99 -2.27 4.75
N VAL A 74 1.95 -2.26 5.68
CA VAL A 74 3.21 -1.50 5.49
C VAL A 74 4.05 -2.08 4.36
N LEU A 75 4.15 -3.41 4.20
CA LEU A 75 4.92 -4.01 3.08
C LEU A 75 4.43 -3.59 1.68
N VAL A 76 3.17 -3.15 1.52
CA VAL A 76 2.62 -2.70 0.23
C VAL A 76 3.38 -1.47 -0.29
N ILE A 77 3.80 -0.59 0.62
CA ILE A 77 4.44 0.66 0.25
C ILE A 77 5.78 0.44 -0.44
N ASN A 78 6.52 -0.60 -0.05
CA ASN A 78 7.87 -0.89 -0.56
C ASN A 78 7.90 -1.05 -2.07
N TYR A 79 6.86 -1.64 -2.66
CA TYR A 79 6.76 -1.78 -4.11
C TYR A 79 6.55 -0.44 -4.82
N HIS A 80 5.76 0.46 -4.22
CA HIS A 80 5.38 1.72 -4.84
C HIS A 80 6.40 2.85 -4.60
N ILE A 81 7.24 2.76 -3.56
CA ILE A 81 8.32 3.71 -3.27
C ILE A 81 9.31 3.81 -4.43
N GLU A 82 9.69 2.68 -5.02
CA GLU A 82 10.67 2.66 -6.10
C GLU A 82 10.10 3.21 -7.42
N LEU A 83 8.78 3.16 -7.57
CA LEU A 83 8.07 3.47 -8.80
C LEU A 83 7.59 4.93 -8.83
N VAL A 84 7.15 5.45 -7.69
CA VAL A 84 6.68 6.83 -7.54
C VAL A 84 7.73 7.66 -6.83
N LYS A 85 8.07 8.83 -7.38
CA LYS A 85 8.94 9.81 -6.70
C LYS A 85 8.18 10.46 -5.55
N LEU A 86 8.20 9.81 -4.38
CA LEU A 86 7.57 10.30 -3.15
C LEU A 86 8.45 11.31 -2.43
N GLU A 87 7.84 12.32 -1.85
CA GLU A 87 8.50 13.29 -0.99
C GLU A 87 8.39 12.85 0.48
N PRO A 88 9.31 13.30 1.37
CA PRO A 88 9.23 13.00 2.80
C PRO A 88 7.88 13.34 3.46
N GLU A 89 7.19 14.35 2.95
CA GLU A 89 5.87 14.77 3.46
C GLU A 89 4.76 13.76 3.12
N ASP A 90 4.89 13.02 2.01
CA ASP A 90 3.96 11.94 1.64
C ASP A 90 4.03 10.79 2.65
N PHE A 91 5.24 10.47 3.14
CA PHE A 91 5.42 9.44 4.17
C PHE A 91 4.87 9.88 5.53
N ARG A 92 5.09 11.14 5.91
CA ARG A 92 4.55 11.72 7.16
C ARG A 92 3.03 11.76 7.18
N SER A 93 2.41 12.15 6.07
CA SER A 93 0.95 12.17 5.95
C SER A 93 0.36 10.76 6.04
N LEU A 94 0.95 9.79 5.33
CA LEU A 94 0.50 8.39 5.43
C LEU A 94 0.66 7.80 6.85
N ASP A 95 1.78 8.06 7.52
CA ASP A 95 1.97 7.63 8.93
C ASP A 95 0.93 8.28 9.85
N HIS A 96 0.62 9.57 9.64
CA HIS A 96 -0.43 10.26 10.37
C HIS A 96 -1.79 9.60 10.18
N ASP A 97 -2.16 9.29 8.94
CA ASP A 97 -3.44 8.66 8.61
C ASP A 97 -3.56 7.27 9.24
N ILE A 98 -2.49 6.46 9.21
CA ILE A 98 -2.46 5.14 9.87
C ILE A 98 -2.65 5.29 11.38
N ARG A 99 -1.98 6.26 12.02
CA ARG A 99 -2.17 6.54 13.45
C ARG A 99 -3.60 6.99 13.77
N GLN A 100 -4.22 7.77 12.87
CA GLN A 100 -5.61 8.19 13.03
C GLN A 100 -6.55 6.99 12.98
N VAL A 101 -6.36 6.07 12.03
CA VAL A 101 -7.13 4.81 11.97
C VAL A 101 -6.94 4.00 13.25
N LEU A 102 -5.70 3.80 13.72
CA LEU A 102 -5.43 3.07 14.96
C LEU A 102 -6.12 3.68 16.19
N THR A 103 -6.22 5.01 16.22
CA THR A 103 -6.90 5.77 17.26
C THR A 103 -8.40 5.57 17.21
N ASN A 104 -8.99 5.69 16.01
CA ASN A 104 -10.43 5.54 15.80
C ASN A 104 -10.93 4.15 16.23
N TYR A 105 -10.10 3.11 16.00
CA TYR A 105 -10.39 1.74 16.40
C TYR A 105 -9.88 1.37 17.81
N GLN A 106 -9.42 2.35 18.60
CA GLN A 106 -8.95 2.17 19.98
C GLN A 106 -7.80 1.15 20.15
N VAL A 107 -7.04 0.87 19.08
CA VAL A 107 -5.84 0.00 19.13
C VAL A 107 -4.68 0.71 19.84
N HIS A 108 -4.58 2.02 19.63
CA HIS A 108 -3.68 2.92 20.31
C HIS A 108 -4.44 4.19 20.69
N LEU A 109 -4.41 4.58 21.95
CA LEU A 109 -5.18 5.73 22.43
C LEU A 109 -4.38 7.03 22.20
N GLN A 110 -5.05 8.15 21.89
CA GLN A 110 -4.39 9.46 21.74
C GLN A 110 -3.46 9.88 22.89
N PRO A 111 -3.80 9.69 24.18
CA PRO A 111 -2.89 10.04 25.27
C PRO A 111 -1.69 9.10 25.41
N ALA A 112 -1.63 8.01 24.63
CA ALA A 112 -0.48 7.12 24.66
C ALA A 112 0.72 7.74 23.95
N CYS A 113 1.91 7.42 24.46
CA CYS A 113 3.19 7.92 23.93
C CYS A 113 3.42 7.46 22.48
N LYS A 114 3.65 8.43 21.59
CA LYS A 114 3.93 8.21 20.16
C LYS A 114 5.20 7.39 19.98
N GLU A 115 6.26 7.72 20.71
CA GLU A 115 7.57 7.07 20.62
C GLU A 115 7.46 5.58 20.96
N ARG A 116 6.63 5.24 21.96
CA ARG A 116 6.38 3.85 22.36
C ARG A 116 5.65 3.04 21.28
N LEU A 117 4.90 3.69 20.38
CA LEU A 117 4.21 3.00 19.28
C LEU A 117 5.21 2.30 18.35
N TYR A 118 6.30 2.99 18.03
CA TYR A 118 7.32 2.50 17.09
C TYR A 118 8.39 1.65 17.76
N LEU A 119 8.62 1.85 19.06
CA LEU A 119 9.62 1.10 19.81
C LEU A 119 9.36 -0.43 19.73
N PRO A 120 10.40 -1.27 19.57
CA PRO A 120 10.25 -2.71 19.54
C PRO A 120 9.56 -3.27 20.78
N ARG A 121 8.85 -4.37 20.61
CA ARG A 121 8.18 -5.07 21.74
C ARG A 121 9.17 -5.59 22.78
N ALA A 122 10.38 -5.98 22.35
CA ALA A 122 11.45 -6.41 23.25
C ALA A 122 11.90 -5.28 24.19
N GLU A 123 11.74 -4.03 23.75
CA GLU A 123 12.08 -2.81 24.48
C GLU A 123 10.83 -2.17 25.13
N MET A 124 9.79 -2.97 25.41
CA MET A 124 8.52 -2.53 26.03
C MET A 124 7.64 -1.59 25.17
N GLY A 125 7.92 -1.50 23.87
CA GLY A 125 7.14 -0.75 22.89
C GLY A 125 5.90 -1.47 22.34
N ARG A 126 5.37 -0.99 21.22
CA ARG A 126 4.26 -1.62 20.48
C ARG A 126 4.69 -2.27 19.16
N GLY A 127 5.81 -1.82 18.59
CA GLY A 127 6.46 -2.42 17.42
C GLY A 127 5.78 -2.14 16.09
N LEU A 128 5.14 -0.98 15.92
CA LEU A 128 4.71 -0.52 14.59
C LEU A 128 5.95 -0.06 13.81
N VAL A 129 6.06 -0.42 12.53
CA VAL A 129 7.13 0.11 11.69
C VAL A 129 6.86 1.59 11.40
N ASN A 130 7.85 2.45 11.67
CA ASN A 130 7.77 3.87 11.32
C ASN A 130 8.06 4.04 9.82
N ILE A 131 7.06 4.55 9.09
CA ILE A 131 7.14 4.75 7.64
C ILE A 131 7.96 5.99 7.29
N GLU A 132 8.07 6.97 8.20
CA GLU A 132 8.90 8.17 7.99
C GLU A 132 10.40 7.83 7.80
N HIS A 133 10.86 6.63 8.21
CA HIS A 133 12.25 6.20 7.98
C HIS A 133 12.56 5.83 6.52
N TYR A 134 11.54 5.68 5.66
CA TYR A 134 11.75 5.45 4.22
C TYR A 134 12.05 6.75 3.44
N SER A 135 11.96 7.91 4.11
CA SER A 135 12.26 9.23 3.55
C SER A 135 13.76 9.53 3.43
#